data_AF-A0A561UG25-F1
#
_entry.id   AF-A0A561UG25-F1
#
_cell.length_a   1.000
_cell.length_b   1.000
_cell.length_c   1.000
_cell.angle_alpha   90.00
_cell.angle_beta   90.00
_cell.angle_gamma   90.00
#
_symmetry.space_group_name_H-M   'P 1'
#
loop_
_entity.id
_entity.type
_entity.pdbx_description
1 polymer ?
#
loop_
_entity_poly.entity_id
_entity_poly.type
_entity_poly.pdbx_seq_one_letter_code
_entity_poly.pdbx_strand_id
1 'polypeptide(L)'
;MSVRQGRILRVTEPQNCPACPVPQLLDPPSGRPEEVLARVVAAAEGGERAELVGEVLLHLLDHDFHTRPAVARALVRHAPAQLPVAVERMSLYHRNRYRDPQVQAVTYLVVNPQPWEQINRLITLAYLDREWLDRAEAEYRGADVTALLSVHHEFAGLGEAQGRLALARLSEHAELNDWAAAGLARSMLLLPPEHERQVREVLDGLLARGRALGVLADPLSSLDPVYQPHAVHAALGSLRMDPAQFLEPGDQGVVAAVLASGPRFHGELLRTLWDLVRDEGSRPVFRRRAARCLGELGAAERQAAQEWLVQRSQEAAEPAAVAAAQAGLRAEVAEVWTRIEAHLAEHAPGVLESLGGPAGAAEVAELERELGMPLPVDFAASCARHRSVHLGGVLGFDVEHADFRSLVVTPGAPMGEPEDAEEGEVRWTEDDWREGWLAVGHEPDGSVIALDLDPGPDGVRGQVIYADQGIAPGAHVMAENWLALLRTFADRLTAGHYPYLPEQRALTERS
;
A
#
# COMPACT_ATOMS: atom_id res chain seq x y z
N MET A 1 52.17 0.73 15.41
CA MET A 1 51.72 2.06 15.86
C MET A 1 50.39 1.86 16.56
N SER A 2 50.37 1.97 17.89
CA SER A 2 49.20 1.69 18.73
C SER A 2 48.33 2.94 18.82
N VAL A 3 47.09 2.85 18.33
CA VAL A 3 46.08 3.91 18.43
C VAL A 3 45.62 3.99 19.88
N ARG A 4 45.96 5.08 20.56
CA ARG A 4 45.41 5.42 21.89
C ARG A 4 43.90 5.61 21.75
N GLN A 5 43.12 4.75 22.38
CA GLN A 5 41.70 5.00 22.64
C GLN A 5 41.58 6.29 23.44
N GLY A 6 40.99 7.31 22.81
CA GLY A 6 40.63 8.56 23.47
C GLY A 6 39.60 8.29 24.56
N ARG A 7 39.92 8.72 25.77
CA ARG A 7 39.02 8.73 26.93
C ARG A 7 37.83 9.62 26.57
N ILE A 8 36.66 9.03 26.32
CA ILE A 8 35.39 9.75 26.28
C ILE A 8 35.27 10.43 27.64
N LEU A 9 35.24 11.77 27.64
CA LEU A 9 34.88 12.55 28.81
C LEU A 9 33.44 12.15 29.16
N ARG A 10 33.28 11.26 30.15
CA ARG A 10 32.00 11.17 30.86
C ARG A 10 31.72 12.57 31.37
N VAL A 11 30.62 13.16 30.90
CA VAL A 11 30.01 14.30 31.57
C VAL A 11 29.92 13.92 33.03
N THR A 12 30.66 14.63 33.87
CA THR A 12 30.61 14.46 35.31
C THR A 12 29.14 14.59 35.72
N GLU A 13 28.62 13.58 36.41
CA GLU A 13 27.30 13.62 37.05
C GLU A 13 27.10 15.00 37.70
N PRO A 14 25.97 15.68 37.45
CA PRO A 14 25.71 16.97 38.07
C PRO A 14 25.79 16.78 39.58
N GLN A 15 26.69 17.51 40.23
CA GLN A 15 26.76 17.53 41.69
C GLN A 15 25.38 17.98 42.20
N ASN A 16 24.69 17.08 42.88
CA ASN A 16 23.37 17.31 43.50
C ASN A 16 23.42 18.56 44.38
N CYS A 17 22.97 19.68 43.82
CA CYS A 17 22.62 20.87 44.58
C CYS A 17 21.12 20.76 44.89
N PRO A 18 20.71 20.38 46.11
CA PRO A 18 19.31 20.11 46.45
C PRO A 18 18.39 21.36 46.44
N ALA A 19 18.93 22.53 46.05
CA ALA A 19 18.18 23.78 45.89
C ALA A 19 18.23 24.36 44.46
N CYS A 20 18.86 23.66 43.50
CA CYS A 20 18.85 24.06 42.10
C CYS A 20 17.60 23.46 41.44
N PRO A 21 16.72 24.22 40.75
CA PRO A 21 15.53 23.66 40.11
C PRO A 21 15.80 22.95 38.78
N VAL A 22 17.03 23.08 38.23
CA VAL A 22 17.49 22.44 36.98
C VAL A 22 17.22 20.93 36.92
N PRO A 23 17.47 20.13 37.98
CA PRO A 23 17.26 18.69 37.93
C PRO A 23 15.79 18.31 37.72
N GLN A 24 14.82 19.12 38.17
CA GLN A 24 13.38 18.77 38.04
C GLN A 24 12.83 18.97 36.63
N LEU A 25 13.37 19.90 35.85
CA LEU A 25 13.01 20.07 34.43
C LEU A 25 13.67 18.99 33.55
N LEU A 26 14.81 18.45 34.01
CA LEU A 26 15.61 17.45 33.33
C LEU A 26 15.35 15.99 33.77
N ASP A 27 14.66 15.77 34.91
CA ASP A 27 14.16 14.44 35.32
C ASP A 27 12.77 14.18 34.69
N PRO A 28 12.49 13.01 34.09
CA PRO A 28 13.21 11.74 34.18
C PRO A 28 14.14 11.43 32.98
N PRO A 29 15.09 10.47 33.13
CA PRO A 29 16.25 10.28 32.25
C PRO A 29 15.97 9.62 30.87
N SER A 30 14.72 9.58 30.41
CA SER A 30 14.33 8.85 29.20
C SER A 30 13.39 9.62 28.26
N GLY A 31 13.12 10.90 28.53
CA GLY A 31 12.26 11.72 27.66
C GLY A 31 12.98 12.07 26.35
N ARG A 32 12.26 12.02 25.24
CA ARG A 32 12.80 12.53 23.97
C ARG A 32 13.05 14.04 24.08
N PRO A 33 14.08 14.62 23.43
CA PRO A 33 14.40 16.05 23.54
C PRO A 33 13.21 16.99 23.29
N GLU A 34 12.25 16.58 22.46
CA GLU A 34 11.01 17.31 22.17
C GLU A 34 10.10 17.44 23.40
N GLU A 35 10.01 16.38 24.23
CA GLU A 35 9.22 16.40 25.45
C GLU A 35 9.84 17.33 26.49
N VAL A 36 11.17 17.31 26.61
CA VAL A 36 11.91 18.22 27.49
C VAL A 36 11.69 19.65 27.04
N LEU A 37 11.82 19.93 25.73
CA LEU A 37 11.57 21.26 25.17
C LEU A 37 10.14 21.73 25.46
N ALA A 38 9.13 20.87 25.27
CA ALA A 38 7.74 21.21 25.54
C ALA A 38 7.51 21.59 27.02
N ARG A 39 8.09 20.83 27.97
CA ARG A 39 8.02 21.16 29.41
C ARG A 39 8.70 22.49 29.73
N VAL A 40 9.86 22.74 29.13
CA VAL A 40 10.64 23.98 29.35
C VAL A 40 9.90 25.20 28.80
N VAL A 41 9.27 25.09 27.63
CA VAL A 41 8.43 26.16 27.07
C VAL A 41 7.22 26.43 27.97
N ALA A 42 6.52 25.39 28.42
CA ALA A 42 5.37 25.55 29.32
C ALA A 42 5.76 26.21 30.66
N ALA A 43 6.93 25.83 31.22
CA ALA A 43 7.48 26.45 32.42
C ALA A 43 7.81 27.94 32.22
N ALA A 44 8.40 28.30 31.06
CA ALA A 44 8.71 29.68 30.71
C ALA A 44 7.45 30.56 30.59
N GLU A 45 6.37 30.02 30.02
CA GLU A 45 5.07 30.71 29.93
C GLU A 45 4.41 30.91 31.30
N GLY A 46 4.71 30.05 32.28
CA GLY A 46 4.27 30.16 33.67
C GLY A 46 4.97 31.24 34.51
N GLY A 47 5.93 31.99 33.93
CA GLY A 47 6.66 33.05 34.64
C GLY A 47 7.80 32.54 35.52
N GLU A 48 8.28 31.31 35.29
CA GLU A 48 9.48 30.80 35.95
C GLU A 48 10.74 31.62 35.60
N ARG A 49 11.82 31.42 36.36
CA ARG A 49 13.07 32.20 36.23
C ARG A 49 13.65 32.06 34.82
N ALA A 50 13.50 33.08 33.98
CA ALA A 50 13.98 33.13 32.59
C ALA A 50 15.46 32.73 32.41
N GLU A 51 16.30 32.98 33.42
CA GLU A 51 17.70 32.55 33.44
C GLU A 51 17.85 31.02 33.42
N LEU A 52 17.09 30.32 34.26
CA LEU A 52 17.09 28.85 34.35
C LEU A 52 16.59 28.21 33.05
N VAL A 53 15.47 28.74 32.51
CA VAL A 53 14.93 28.32 31.22
C VAL A 53 16.00 28.48 30.13
N GLY A 54 16.70 29.62 30.13
CA GLY A 54 17.78 29.91 29.21
C GLY A 54 18.94 28.91 29.31
N GLU A 55 19.38 28.54 30.51
CA GLU A 55 20.43 27.53 30.73
C GLU A 55 20.05 26.15 30.18
N VAL A 56 18.81 25.72 30.43
CA VAL A 56 18.30 24.44 29.94
C VAL A 56 18.19 24.45 28.41
N LEU A 57 17.67 25.53 27.82
CA LEU A 57 17.60 25.66 26.36
C LEU A 57 18.99 25.69 25.72
N LEU A 58 19.97 26.36 26.33
CA LEU A 58 21.37 26.30 25.87
C LEU A 58 21.90 24.88 25.89
N HIS A 59 21.58 24.09 26.91
CA HIS A 59 21.97 22.68 26.96
C HIS A 59 21.29 21.86 25.86
N LEU A 60 20.01 22.10 25.57
CA LEU A 60 19.28 21.39 24.50
C LEU A 60 19.85 21.65 23.09
N LEU A 61 20.52 22.77 22.84
CA LEU A 61 21.26 22.98 21.58
C LEU A 61 22.36 21.93 21.34
N ASP A 62 22.81 21.22 22.37
CA ASP A 62 23.88 20.23 22.27
C ASP A 62 23.37 18.81 21.96
N HIS A 63 22.05 18.56 21.97
CA HIS A 63 21.46 17.20 22.08
C HIS A 63 20.91 16.57 20.81
N ASP A 64 20.37 17.35 19.87
CA ASP A 64 19.82 16.79 18.63
C ASP A 64 19.73 17.87 17.54
N PHE A 65 20.00 17.49 16.30
CA PHE A 65 19.90 18.42 15.18
C PHE A 65 18.46 18.81 14.87
N HIS A 66 17.51 17.89 14.96
CA HIS A 66 16.12 18.15 14.56
C HIS A 66 15.43 19.13 15.52
N THR A 67 15.78 19.10 16.81
CA THR A 67 15.23 20.03 17.81
C THR A 67 15.90 21.40 17.86
N ARG A 68 17.12 21.57 17.35
CA ARG A 68 17.88 22.84 17.44
C ARG A 68 17.13 24.09 16.95
N PRO A 69 16.49 24.09 15.77
CA PRO A 69 15.74 25.27 15.34
C PRO A 69 14.58 25.63 16.27
N ALA A 70 13.88 24.62 16.81
CA ALA A 70 12.81 24.84 17.79
C ALA A 70 13.35 25.39 19.12
N VAL A 71 14.48 24.87 19.60
CA VAL A 71 15.20 25.39 20.79
C VAL A 71 15.65 26.84 20.56
N ALA A 72 16.18 27.17 19.37
CA ALA A 72 16.58 28.53 19.02
C ALA A 72 15.39 29.51 19.03
N ARG A 73 14.24 29.11 18.46
CA ARG A 73 12.99 29.90 18.56
C ARG A 73 12.58 30.13 20.01
N ALA A 74 12.65 29.08 20.84
CA ALA A 74 12.33 29.18 22.26
C ALA A 74 13.28 30.13 23.01
N LEU A 75 14.58 30.11 22.71
CA LEU A 75 15.57 31.05 23.27
C LEU A 75 15.24 32.50 22.92
N VAL A 76 14.95 32.78 21.65
CA VAL A 76 14.58 34.13 21.20
C VAL A 76 13.34 34.65 21.93
N ARG A 77 12.35 33.79 22.14
CA ARG A 77 11.07 34.16 22.75
C ARG A 77 11.16 34.29 24.28
N HIS A 78 11.82 33.35 24.94
CA HIS A 78 11.71 33.19 26.39
C HIS A 78 12.98 33.55 27.17
N ALA A 79 14.15 33.57 26.53
CA ALA A 79 15.43 33.84 27.18
C ALA A 79 16.36 34.70 26.30
N PRO A 80 15.94 35.91 25.87
CA PRO A 80 16.72 36.74 24.94
C PRO A 80 18.11 37.13 25.50
N ALA A 81 18.27 37.17 26.82
CA ALA A 81 19.55 37.44 27.46
C ALA A 81 20.63 36.37 27.17
N GLN A 82 20.22 35.15 26.82
CA GLN A 82 21.13 34.05 26.48
C GLN A 82 21.51 33.98 25.01
N LEU A 83 20.93 34.84 24.15
CA LEU A 83 21.20 34.81 22.71
C LEU A 83 22.69 34.98 22.36
N PRO A 84 23.46 35.91 22.96
CA PRO A 84 24.88 36.04 22.63
C PRO A 84 25.67 34.74 22.87
N VAL A 85 25.37 34.03 23.96
CA VAL A 85 26.00 32.75 24.30
C VAL A 85 25.60 31.66 23.31
N ALA A 86 24.32 31.60 22.94
CA ALA A 86 23.82 30.64 21.96
C ALA A 86 24.45 30.87 20.56
N VAL A 87 24.53 32.13 20.12
CA VAL A 87 25.14 32.51 18.83
C VAL A 87 26.63 32.16 18.82
N GLU A 88 27.38 32.49 19.87
CA GLU A 88 28.80 32.15 19.96
C GLU A 88 29.02 30.63 19.88
N ARG A 89 28.21 29.87 20.62
CA ARG A 89 28.26 28.40 20.64
C ARG A 89 27.95 27.79 19.28
N MET A 90 26.83 28.17 18.66
CA MET A 90 26.45 27.64 17.35
C MET A 90 27.43 28.07 16.25
N SER A 91 28.00 29.28 16.35
CA SER A 91 29.05 29.76 15.44
C SER A 91 30.34 28.95 15.59
N LEU A 92 30.67 28.51 16.81
CA LEU A 92 31.79 27.59 17.04
C LEU A 92 31.53 26.23 16.37
N TYR A 93 30.32 25.67 16.51
CA TYR A 93 29.96 24.39 15.87
C TYR A 93 29.99 24.48 14.35
N HIS A 94 29.54 25.60 13.80
CA HIS A 94 29.61 25.85 12.36
C HIS A 94 31.07 25.97 11.86
N ARG A 95 31.93 26.74 12.54
CA ARG A 95 33.35 26.90 12.16
C ARG A 95 34.17 25.64 12.35
N ASN A 96 33.82 24.81 13.33
CA ASN A 96 34.51 23.56 13.61
C ASN A 96 33.48 22.50 13.99
N ARG A 97 33.05 21.71 13.00
CA ARG A 97 32.07 20.65 13.20
C ARG A 97 32.49 19.61 14.25
N TYR A 98 33.78 19.39 14.47
CA TYR A 98 34.25 18.47 15.50
C TYR A 98 34.10 19.00 16.93
N ARG A 99 33.68 20.26 17.10
CA ARG A 99 33.28 20.82 18.40
C ARG A 99 31.79 20.64 18.67
N ASP A 100 31.01 20.23 17.68
CA ASP A 100 29.59 19.94 17.81
C ASP A 100 29.39 18.61 18.56
N PRO A 101 28.80 18.60 19.76
CA PRO A 101 28.61 17.38 20.55
C PRO A 101 27.84 16.29 19.81
N GLN A 102 26.91 16.65 18.92
CA GLN A 102 26.15 15.68 18.12
C GLN A 102 27.00 14.98 17.07
N VAL A 103 27.88 15.73 16.41
CA VAL A 103 28.84 15.13 15.48
C VAL A 103 29.77 14.17 16.23
N GLN A 104 30.18 14.51 17.46
CA GLN A 104 31.04 13.63 18.27
C GLN A 104 30.30 12.38 18.77
N ALA A 105 29.02 12.50 19.13
CA ALA A 105 28.23 11.39 19.64
C ALA A 105 27.92 10.35 18.56
N VAL A 106 27.75 10.78 17.30
CA VAL A 106 27.42 9.90 16.18
C VAL A 106 28.65 9.67 15.31
N THR A 107 29.38 8.57 15.59
CA THR A 107 30.61 8.19 14.87
C THR A 107 30.46 8.23 13.34
N TYR A 108 29.27 7.89 12.83
CA TYR A 108 28.96 7.96 11.39
C TYR A 108 29.10 9.39 10.82
N LEU A 109 28.57 10.41 11.51
CA LEU A 109 28.61 11.80 11.03
C LEU A 109 30.04 12.36 11.02
N VAL A 110 30.91 11.89 11.92
CA VAL A 110 32.34 12.25 11.92
C VAL A 110 32.99 11.89 10.58
N VAL A 111 32.66 10.71 10.05
CA VAL A 111 33.26 10.15 8.84
C VAL A 111 32.51 10.58 7.58
N ASN A 112 31.19 10.74 7.67
CA ASN A 112 30.32 11.08 6.54
C ASN A 112 29.45 12.32 6.86
N PRO A 113 29.95 13.55 6.67
CA PRO A 113 29.13 14.75 6.84
C PRO A 113 27.87 14.69 5.98
N GLN A 114 26.71 14.85 6.61
CA GLN A 114 25.48 14.99 5.86
C GLN A 114 25.20 16.46 5.53
N PRO A 115 24.81 16.81 4.29
CA PRO A 115 24.50 18.19 3.89
C PRO A 115 23.45 18.86 4.79
N TRP A 116 22.46 18.10 5.24
CA TRP A 116 21.39 18.60 6.10
C TRP A 116 21.87 19.09 7.47
N GLU A 117 22.97 18.56 8.01
CA GLU A 117 23.53 19.03 9.29
C GLU A 117 24.00 20.49 9.19
N GLN A 118 24.66 20.83 8.07
CA GLN A 118 25.18 22.16 7.83
C GLN A 118 24.05 23.16 7.66
N ILE A 119 23.04 22.81 6.86
CA ILE A 119 21.84 23.63 6.65
C ILE A 119 21.11 23.83 7.97
N ASN A 120 20.89 22.77 8.75
CA ASN A 120 20.23 22.85 10.06
C ASN A 120 20.97 23.78 11.03
N ARG A 121 22.31 23.72 11.11
CA ARG A 121 23.11 24.66 11.92
C ARG A 121 22.93 26.11 11.46
N LEU A 122 22.91 26.35 10.15
CA LEU A 122 22.71 27.69 9.59
C LEU A 122 21.29 28.22 9.84
N ILE A 123 20.26 27.37 9.73
CA ILE A 123 18.88 27.71 10.10
C ILE A 123 18.80 28.08 11.58
N THR A 124 19.43 27.27 12.44
CA THR A 124 19.49 27.52 13.89
C THR A 124 20.16 28.86 14.19
N LEU A 125 21.29 29.15 13.54
CA LEU A 125 21.97 30.44 13.64
C LEU A 125 21.09 31.59 13.14
N ALA A 126 20.38 31.42 12.01
CA ALA A 126 19.48 32.44 11.47
C ALA A 126 18.28 32.76 12.37
N TYR A 127 17.84 31.81 13.19
CA TYR A 127 16.87 32.08 14.25
C TYR A 127 17.46 32.93 15.38
N LEU A 128 18.67 32.61 15.82
CA LEU A 128 19.35 33.30 16.93
C LEU A 128 19.86 34.70 16.53
N ASP A 129 20.32 34.84 15.28
CA ASP A 129 20.93 36.05 14.73
C ASP A 129 20.66 36.14 13.21
N ARG A 130 19.90 37.18 12.82
CA ARG A 130 19.43 37.38 11.44
C ARG A 130 20.56 37.65 10.45
N GLU A 131 21.77 38.01 10.88
CA GLU A 131 22.92 38.16 9.98
C GLU A 131 23.31 36.85 9.26
N TRP A 132 22.86 35.71 9.78
CA TRP A 132 23.10 34.39 9.19
C TRP A 132 22.07 33.98 8.13
N LEU A 133 21.00 34.76 7.94
CA LEU A 133 19.89 34.40 7.06
C LEU A 133 20.34 34.17 5.61
N ASP A 134 21.12 35.09 5.04
CA ASP A 134 21.59 34.98 3.64
C ASP A 134 22.43 33.72 3.41
N ARG A 135 23.21 33.31 4.41
CA ARG A 135 24.00 32.07 4.35
C ARG A 135 23.12 30.83 4.42
N ALA A 136 22.12 30.83 5.31
CA ALA A 136 21.15 29.75 5.40
C ALA A 136 20.38 29.59 4.08
N GLU A 137 19.96 30.71 3.46
CA GLU A 137 19.30 30.68 2.15
C GLU A 137 20.21 30.14 1.05
N ALA A 138 21.47 30.60 0.98
CA ALA A 138 22.41 30.15 -0.03
C ALA A 138 22.66 28.64 0.06
N GLU A 139 22.85 28.12 1.27
CA GLU A 139 23.03 26.69 1.49
C GLU A 139 21.76 25.90 1.15
N TYR A 140 20.59 26.39 1.57
CA TYR A 140 19.31 25.74 1.29
C TYR A 140 18.99 25.67 -0.21
N ARG A 141 19.34 26.70 -0.99
CA ARG A 141 19.21 26.67 -2.47
C ARG A 141 20.05 25.56 -3.09
N GLY A 142 21.22 25.26 -2.54
CA GLY A 142 22.10 24.19 -3.00
C GLY A 142 21.76 22.80 -2.48
N ALA A 143 20.75 22.68 -1.61
CA ALA A 143 20.39 21.42 -0.96
C ALA A 143 19.86 20.37 -1.95
N ASP A 144 20.25 19.12 -1.72
CA ASP A 144 19.70 17.93 -2.38
C ASP A 144 18.34 17.53 -1.77
N VAL A 145 17.70 16.53 -2.39
CA VAL A 145 16.37 16.05 -1.97
C VAL A 145 16.36 15.57 -0.52
N THR A 146 17.38 14.83 -0.09
CA THR A 146 17.48 14.29 1.27
C THR A 146 17.56 15.40 2.30
N ALA A 147 18.34 16.44 2.01
CA ALA A 147 18.46 17.59 2.89
C ALA A 147 17.18 18.42 2.94
N LEU A 148 16.51 18.64 1.81
CA LEU A 148 15.22 19.34 1.76
C LEU A 148 14.17 18.64 2.62
N LEU A 149 14.02 17.31 2.49
CA LEU A 149 13.08 16.52 3.30
C LEU A 149 13.33 16.67 4.80
N SER A 150 14.58 16.90 5.20
CA SER A 150 14.98 16.96 6.61
C SER A 150 14.81 18.34 7.26
N VAL A 151 14.88 19.45 6.50
CA VAL A 151 15.01 20.80 7.08
C VAL A 151 14.02 21.85 6.54
N HIS A 152 13.17 21.51 5.56
CA HIS A 152 12.26 22.46 4.90
C HIS A 152 11.32 23.19 5.88
N HIS A 153 10.70 22.49 6.83
CA HIS A 153 9.76 23.08 7.79
C HIS A 153 10.46 24.14 8.66
N GLU A 154 11.64 23.80 9.18
CA GLU A 154 12.42 24.71 10.02
C GLU A 154 12.95 25.90 9.23
N PHE A 155 13.33 25.70 7.97
CA PHE A 155 13.73 26.80 7.09
C PHE A 155 12.55 27.74 6.78
N ALA A 156 11.38 27.17 6.46
CA ALA A 156 10.17 27.95 6.18
C ALA A 156 9.75 28.81 7.36
N GLY A 157 9.93 28.31 8.58
CA GLY A 157 9.64 29.07 9.80
C GLY A 157 10.55 30.28 10.05
N LEU A 158 11.59 30.54 9.24
CA LEU A 158 12.40 31.76 9.33
C LEU A 158 11.64 33.00 8.83
N GLY A 159 10.61 32.81 7.99
CA GLY A 159 9.75 33.86 7.47
C GLY A 159 9.09 33.51 6.14
N GLU A 160 8.11 34.32 5.73
CA GLU A 160 7.30 34.10 4.52
C GLU A 160 8.15 33.95 3.24
N ALA A 161 9.26 34.70 3.12
CA ALA A 161 10.17 34.59 1.98
C ALA A 161 10.87 33.22 1.93
N GLN A 162 11.27 32.69 3.09
CA GLN A 162 11.91 31.38 3.21
C GLN A 162 10.89 30.26 2.99
N GLY A 163 9.65 30.41 3.44
CA GLY A 163 8.57 29.46 3.15
C GLY A 163 8.24 29.38 1.66
N ARG A 164 8.21 30.53 0.94
CA ARG A 164 8.09 30.53 -0.54
C ARG A 164 9.26 29.83 -1.22
N LEU A 165 10.48 30.07 -0.76
CA LEU A 165 11.67 29.42 -1.30
C LEU A 165 11.67 27.90 -1.04
N ALA A 166 11.26 27.48 0.16
CA ALA A 166 11.09 26.07 0.52
C ALA A 166 10.11 25.39 -0.42
N LEU A 167 8.91 25.97 -0.59
CA LEU A 167 7.89 25.44 -1.48
C LEU A 167 8.39 25.33 -2.93
N ALA A 168 9.04 26.38 -3.45
CA ALA A 168 9.58 26.37 -4.81
C ALA A 168 10.60 25.23 -5.01
N ARG A 169 11.51 25.02 -4.05
CA ARG A 169 12.52 23.94 -4.12
C ARG A 169 11.89 22.56 -3.98
N LEU A 170 10.96 22.37 -3.05
CA LEU A 170 10.24 21.10 -2.91
C LEU A 170 9.48 20.77 -4.20
N SER A 171 8.83 21.76 -4.81
CA SER A 171 8.08 21.60 -6.06
C SER A 171 8.98 21.21 -7.22
N GLU A 172 10.10 21.91 -7.41
CA GLU A 172 11.09 21.61 -8.44
C GLU A 172 11.59 20.16 -8.34
N HIS A 173 11.95 19.71 -7.13
CA HIS A 173 12.41 18.34 -6.94
C HIS A 173 11.30 17.30 -7.10
N ALA A 174 10.06 17.62 -6.73
CA ALA A 174 8.92 16.71 -6.88
C ALA A 174 8.56 16.49 -8.36
N GLU A 175 8.78 17.50 -9.21
CA GLU A 175 8.61 17.38 -10.65
C GLU A 175 9.69 16.50 -11.30
N LEU A 176 10.92 16.59 -10.80
CA LEU A 176 12.10 15.90 -11.35
C LEU A 176 12.31 14.46 -10.84
N ASN A 177 11.76 14.10 -9.68
CA ASN A 177 12.05 12.84 -8.99
C ASN A 177 10.78 12.06 -8.65
N ASP A 178 10.41 11.12 -9.52
CA ASP A 178 9.20 10.29 -9.41
C ASP A 178 9.10 9.59 -8.06
N TRP A 179 10.17 8.89 -7.67
CA TRP A 179 10.23 8.12 -6.42
C TRP A 179 10.16 8.99 -5.15
N ALA A 180 10.52 10.27 -5.24
CA ALA A 180 10.53 11.20 -4.10
C ALA A 180 9.32 12.15 -4.07
N ALA A 181 8.52 12.19 -5.14
CA ALA A 181 7.41 13.14 -5.29
C ALA A 181 6.43 13.08 -4.10
N ALA A 182 6.06 11.88 -3.66
CA ALA A 182 5.22 11.69 -2.49
C ALA A 182 5.88 12.26 -1.22
N GLY A 183 7.13 11.92 -0.91
CA GLY A 183 7.85 12.44 0.26
C GLY A 183 7.99 13.97 0.27
N LEU A 184 8.22 14.56 -0.89
CA LEU A 184 8.30 16.01 -1.06
C LEU A 184 6.92 16.68 -0.92
N ALA A 185 5.86 16.07 -1.44
CA ALA A 185 4.49 16.53 -1.22
C ALA A 185 4.11 16.49 0.27
N ARG A 186 4.49 15.44 1.01
CA ARG A 186 4.30 15.38 2.48
C ARG A 186 4.99 16.55 3.18
N SER A 187 6.20 16.89 2.74
CA SER A 187 6.98 18.01 3.27
C SER A 187 6.30 19.36 3.01
N MET A 188 5.62 19.54 1.88
CA MET A 188 4.87 20.76 1.58
C MET A 188 3.70 20.98 2.56
N LEU A 189 3.05 19.91 3.00
CA LEU A 189 1.93 19.98 3.96
C LEU A 189 2.37 20.34 5.38
N LEU A 190 3.68 20.31 5.66
CA LEU A 190 4.24 20.77 6.93
C LEU A 190 4.53 22.28 6.90
N LEU A 191 4.45 22.95 5.75
CA LEU A 191 4.73 24.39 5.67
C LEU A 191 3.68 25.21 6.44
N PRO A 192 4.04 26.42 6.92
CA PRO A 192 3.09 27.31 7.58
C PRO A 192 1.79 27.55 6.77
N PRO A 193 0.60 27.62 7.41
CA PRO A 193 -0.71 27.74 6.73
C PRO A 193 -0.85 28.90 5.74
N GLU A 194 -0.06 29.97 5.85
CA GLU A 194 -0.02 31.06 4.87
C GLU A 194 0.38 30.61 3.46
N HIS A 195 0.94 29.41 3.32
CA HIS A 195 1.29 28.79 2.04
C HIS A 195 0.24 27.82 1.51
N GLU A 196 -0.92 27.66 2.17
CA GLU A 196 -1.98 26.71 1.82
C GLU A 196 -2.30 26.74 0.32
N ARG A 197 -2.57 27.94 -0.22
CA ARG A 197 -2.99 28.10 -1.60
C ARG A 197 -1.92 27.61 -2.58
N GLN A 198 -0.66 27.99 -2.35
CA GLN A 198 0.44 27.62 -3.23
C GLN A 198 0.76 26.13 -3.11
N VAL A 199 0.68 25.56 -1.90
CA VAL A 199 0.82 24.11 -1.69
C VAL A 199 -0.25 23.37 -2.48
N ARG A 200 -1.52 23.79 -2.40
CA ARG A 200 -2.60 23.22 -3.21
C ARG A 200 -2.31 23.30 -4.71
N GLU A 201 -1.94 24.48 -5.21
CA GLU A 201 -1.63 24.68 -6.64
C GLU A 201 -0.50 23.74 -7.11
N VAL A 202 0.51 23.49 -6.28
CA VAL A 202 1.60 22.54 -6.58
C VAL A 202 1.09 21.10 -6.59
N LEU A 203 0.32 20.67 -5.58
CA LEU A 203 -0.22 19.30 -5.51
C LEU A 203 -1.15 19.00 -6.70
N ASP A 204 -2.06 19.93 -7.02
CA ASP A 204 -2.94 19.82 -8.19
C ASP A 204 -2.12 19.72 -9.49
N GLY A 205 -1.04 20.50 -9.60
CA GLY A 205 -0.11 20.47 -10.72
C GLY A 205 0.70 19.17 -10.85
N LEU A 206 1.04 18.52 -9.74
CA LEU A 206 1.70 17.20 -9.75
C LEU A 206 0.73 16.12 -10.24
N LEU A 207 -0.50 16.09 -9.70
CA LEU A 207 -1.54 15.15 -10.14
C LEU A 207 -1.89 15.33 -11.61
N ALA A 208 -2.06 16.57 -12.07
CA ALA A 208 -2.38 16.87 -13.47
C ALA A 208 -1.30 16.41 -14.47
N ARG A 209 -0.05 16.24 -14.01
CA ARG A 209 1.06 15.68 -14.79
C ARG A 209 1.20 14.17 -14.66
N GLY A 210 0.24 13.50 -14.03
CA GLY A 210 0.28 12.05 -13.85
C GLY A 210 1.25 11.60 -12.76
N ARG A 211 1.51 12.42 -11.72
CA ARG A 211 2.25 11.97 -10.52
C ARG A 211 1.29 11.49 -9.43
N ALA A 212 1.31 10.20 -9.15
CA ALA A 212 0.58 9.65 -8.01
C ALA A 212 1.35 9.95 -6.71
N LEU A 213 0.64 10.46 -5.70
CA LEU A 213 1.21 10.94 -4.43
C LEU A 213 0.85 10.04 -3.24
N GLY A 214 -0.21 9.23 -3.37
CA GLY A 214 -0.69 8.32 -2.35
C GLY A 214 -1.20 9.02 -1.09
N VAL A 215 -1.08 8.35 0.05
CA VAL A 215 -1.46 8.88 1.37
C VAL A 215 -0.32 9.74 1.93
N LEU A 216 -0.57 11.05 2.06
CA LEU A 216 0.47 12.02 2.45
C LEU A 216 0.71 12.16 3.97
N ALA A 217 -0.12 11.52 4.80
CA ALA A 217 0.11 11.45 6.25
C ALA A 217 -0.66 10.28 6.84
N ASP A 218 -0.13 9.69 7.91
CA ASP A 218 -0.77 8.58 8.62
C ASP A 218 -0.91 8.89 10.12
N PRO A 219 -2.12 9.15 10.64
CA PRO A 219 -3.37 9.34 9.87
C PRO A 219 -3.39 10.72 9.17
N LEU A 220 -4.18 10.86 8.10
CA LEU A 220 -4.40 12.16 7.44
C LEU A 220 -4.95 13.24 8.39
N SER A 221 -5.66 12.83 9.45
CA SER A 221 -6.17 13.72 10.50
C SER A 221 -5.07 14.34 11.38
N SER A 222 -3.82 13.87 11.28
CA SER A 222 -2.67 14.46 11.98
C SER A 222 -2.20 15.80 11.36
N LEU A 223 -2.60 16.07 10.12
CA LEU A 223 -2.28 17.33 9.42
C LEU A 223 -3.07 18.50 10.01
N ASP A 224 -2.53 19.72 9.86
CA ASP A 224 -3.27 20.95 10.14
C ASP A 224 -4.62 20.90 9.39
N PRO A 225 -5.75 21.26 10.04
CA PRO A 225 -7.07 21.23 9.42
C PRO A 225 -7.18 21.93 8.07
N VAL A 226 -6.32 22.92 7.80
CA VAL A 226 -6.23 23.65 6.54
C VAL A 226 -5.72 22.77 5.38
N TYR A 227 -4.83 21.82 5.68
CA TYR A 227 -4.19 20.95 4.69
C TYR A 227 -4.93 19.63 4.47
N GLN A 228 -5.77 19.21 5.41
CA GLN A 228 -6.50 17.94 5.32
C GLN A 228 -7.29 17.79 4.00
N PRO A 229 -8.06 18.80 3.52
CA PRO A 229 -8.77 18.67 2.24
C PRO A 229 -7.84 18.45 1.05
N HIS A 230 -6.67 19.10 1.02
CA HIS A 230 -5.69 18.98 -0.06
C HIS A 230 -5.02 17.60 -0.06
N ALA A 231 -4.72 17.07 1.14
CA ALA A 231 -4.16 15.73 1.29
C ALA A 231 -5.16 14.63 0.90
N VAL A 232 -6.45 14.79 1.25
CA VAL A 232 -7.53 13.90 0.80
C VAL A 232 -7.67 13.95 -0.72
N HIS A 233 -7.68 15.17 -1.30
CA HIS A 233 -7.76 15.34 -2.75
C HIS A 233 -6.60 14.65 -3.47
N ALA A 234 -5.37 14.82 -2.98
CA ALA A 234 -4.19 14.16 -3.53
C ALA A 234 -4.25 12.63 -3.42
N ALA A 235 -4.71 12.10 -2.29
CA ALA A 235 -4.88 10.66 -2.11
C ALA A 235 -5.92 10.07 -3.08
N LEU A 236 -7.09 10.72 -3.23
CA LEU A 236 -8.13 10.30 -4.17
C LEU A 236 -7.73 10.46 -5.64
N GLY A 237 -6.97 11.51 -5.97
CA GLY A 237 -6.38 11.70 -7.30
C GLY A 237 -5.41 10.57 -7.65
N SER A 238 -4.55 10.20 -6.69
CA SER A 238 -3.61 9.08 -6.84
C SER A 238 -4.33 7.75 -7.03
N LEU A 239 -5.40 7.52 -6.27
CA LEU A 239 -6.26 6.34 -6.40
C LEU A 239 -6.87 6.18 -7.79
N ARG A 240 -7.26 7.29 -8.44
CA ARG A 240 -7.80 7.25 -9.81
C ARG A 240 -6.73 6.93 -10.85
N MET A 241 -5.52 7.42 -10.63
CA MET A 241 -4.44 7.26 -11.60
C MET A 241 -3.81 5.87 -11.53
N ASP A 242 -3.61 5.35 -10.32
CA ASP A 242 -3.05 4.03 -10.09
C ASP A 242 -3.91 3.24 -9.07
N PRO A 243 -5.05 2.70 -9.52
CA PRO A 243 -5.87 1.85 -8.67
C PRO A 243 -5.13 0.58 -8.23
N ALA A 244 -4.12 0.12 -8.97
CA ALA A 244 -3.40 -1.10 -8.62
C ALA A 244 -2.67 -0.92 -7.28
N GLN A 245 -1.98 0.21 -7.14
CA GLN A 245 -1.20 0.55 -5.95
C GLN A 245 -2.06 1.03 -4.77
N PHE A 246 -3.14 1.77 -5.04
CA PHE A 246 -3.84 2.52 -3.97
C PHE A 246 -5.22 1.98 -3.58
N LEU A 247 -5.78 1.06 -4.35
CA LEU A 247 -7.10 0.45 -4.11
C LEU A 247 -6.96 -0.87 -3.33
N GLU A 248 -6.35 -0.79 -2.16
CA GLU A 248 -6.28 -1.92 -1.24
C GLU A 248 -7.49 -1.93 -0.28
N PRO A 249 -8.16 -3.07 -0.10
CA PRO A 249 -9.15 -3.22 0.96
C PRO A 249 -8.47 -3.29 2.35
N GLY A 250 -9.16 -2.83 3.39
CA GLY A 250 -8.70 -2.94 4.78
C GLY A 250 -8.13 -1.63 5.34
N ASP A 251 -7.40 -1.73 6.45
CA ASP A 251 -6.99 -0.60 7.29
C ASP A 251 -5.82 0.21 6.73
N GLN A 252 -5.11 -0.32 5.72
CA GLN A 252 -3.95 0.30 5.12
C GLN A 252 -4.25 0.59 3.66
N GLY A 253 -4.58 1.85 3.34
CA GLY A 253 -4.93 2.25 1.98
C GLY A 253 -5.56 3.63 1.93
N VAL A 254 -5.71 4.18 0.72
CA VAL A 254 -6.33 5.50 0.51
C VAL A 254 -7.76 5.52 1.06
N VAL A 255 -8.52 4.44 0.87
CA VAL A 255 -9.92 4.32 1.33
C VAL A 255 -10.00 4.48 2.85
N ALA A 256 -9.23 3.69 3.61
CA ALA A 256 -9.20 3.77 5.06
C ALA A 256 -8.69 5.13 5.57
N ALA A 257 -7.62 5.66 4.96
CA ALA A 257 -7.07 6.96 5.35
C ALA A 257 -8.09 8.11 5.17
N VAL A 258 -8.88 8.08 4.09
CA VAL A 258 -9.92 9.09 3.83
C VAL A 258 -11.11 8.91 4.77
N LEU A 259 -11.54 7.68 5.07
CA LEU A 259 -12.58 7.42 6.08
C LEU A 259 -12.17 7.91 7.47
N ALA A 260 -10.92 7.65 7.88
CA ALA A 260 -10.35 8.12 9.14
C ALA A 260 -10.25 9.66 9.24
N SER A 261 -10.30 10.36 8.10
CA SER A 261 -10.33 11.84 8.04
C SER A 261 -11.71 12.44 8.33
N GLY A 262 -12.74 11.59 8.43
CA GLY A 262 -14.07 11.93 8.93
C GLY A 262 -15.16 12.11 7.86
N PRO A 263 -16.45 12.21 8.28
CA PRO A 263 -17.62 12.10 7.40
C PRO A 263 -17.70 13.14 6.28
N ARG A 264 -17.05 14.30 6.45
CA ARG A 264 -17.04 15.37 5.44
C ARG A 264 -16.42 14.95 4.11
N PHE A 265 -15.55 13.94 4.10
CA PHE A 265 -14.85 13.45 2.91
C PHE A 265 -15.53 12.23 2.27
N HIS A 266 -16.52 11.62 2.94
CA HIS A 266 -17.20 10.41 2.45
C HIS A 266 -17.84 10.62 1.07
N GLY A 267 -18.41 11.80 0.80
CA GLY A 267 -19.01 12.11 -0.49
C GLY A 267 -18.01 12.19 -1.64
N GLU A 268 -16.77 12.60 -1.38
CA GLU A 268 -15.71 12.63 -2.40
C GLU A 268 -15.15 11.24 -2.67
N LEU A 269 -14.93 10.46 -1.61
CA LEU A 269 -14.56 9.05 -1.70
C LEU A 269 -15.61 8.24 -2.47
N LEU A 270 -16.89 8.41 -2.13
CA LEU A 270 -18.02 7.74 -2.79
C LEU A 270 -18.00 7.99 -4.30
N ARG A 271 -17.88 9.26 -4.72
CA ARG A 271 -17.78 9.63 -6.14
C ARG A 271 -16.57 8.98 -6.81
N THR A 272 -15.41 9.05 -6.16
CA THR A 272 -14.15 8.50 -6.69
C THR A 272 -14.24 6.99 -6.94
N LEU A 273 -14.79 6.23 -5.99
CA LEU A 273 -14.98 4.79 -6.14
C LEU A 273 -16.01 4.46 -7.21
N TRP A 274 -17.11 5.22 -7.30
CA TRP A 274 -18.09 5.03 -8.38
C TRP A 274 -17.55 5.37 -9.77
N ASP A 275 -16.70 6.39 -9.88
CA ASP A 275 -16.00 6.70 -11.13
C ASP A 275 -15.13 5.52 -11.56
N LEU A 276 -14.38 4.92 -10.62
CA LEU A 276 -13.59 3.71 -10.89
C LEU A 276 -14.45 2.50 -11.26
N VAL A 277 -15.58 2.25 -10.59
CA VAL A 277 -16.52 1.18 -10.96
C VAL A 277 -17.02 1.36 -12.40
N ARG A 278 -17.30 2.61 -12.79
CA ARG A 278 -17.90 2.96 -14.08
C ARG A 278 -16.91 3.14 -15.21
N ASP A 279 -15.63 3.27 -14.92
CA ASP A 279 -14.59 3.43 -15.93
C ASP A 279 -14.42 2.15 -16.76
N GLU A 280 -14.89 2.18 -17.99
CA GLU A 280 -14.79 1.05 -18.93
C GLU A 280 -13.35 0.84 -19.44
N GLY A 281 -12.48 1.84 -19.31
CA GLY A 281 -11.05 1.72 -19.62
C GLY A 281 -10.25 1.07 -18.50
N SER A 282 -10.78 1.05 -17.27
CA SER A 282 -10.14 0.42 -16.12
C SER A 282 -10.24 -1.11 -16.18
N ARG A 283 -9.20 -1.79 -15.67
CA ARG A 283 -9.17 -3.27 -15.58
C ARG A 283 -10.37 -3.77 -14.76
N PRO A 284 -11.05 -4.87 -15.18
CA PRO A 284 -12.20 -5.41 -14.46
C PRO A 284 -11.94 -5.67 -12.96
N VAL A 285 -10.72 -6.10 -12.61
CA VAL A 285 -10.33 -6.33 -11.22
C VAL A 285 -10.39 -5.04 -10.38
N PHE A 286 -9.93 -3.90 -10.89
CA PHE A 286 -9.98 -2.63 -10.17
C PHE A 286 -11.41 -2.13 -9.98
N ARG A 287 -12.26 -2.28 -10.99
CA ARG A 287 -13.69 -1.95 -10.90
C ARG A 287 -14.38 -2.76 -9.80
N ARG A 288 -14.04 -4.05 -9.68
CA ARG A 288 -14.54 -4.93 -8.60
C ARG A 288 -13.99 -4.55 -7.23
N ARG A 289 -12.69 -4.28 -7.12
CA ARG A 289 -12.09 -3.79 -5.87
C ARG A 289 -12.75 -2.50 -5.41
N ALA A 290 -13.04 -1.58 -6.33
CA ALA A 290 -13.74 -0.33 -6.02
C ALA A 290 -15.17 -0.60 -5.53
N ALA A 291 -15.90 -1.52 -6.17
CA ALA A 291 -17.22 -1.96 -5.72
C ALA A 291 -17.17 -2.62 -4.32
N ARG A 292 -16.11 -3.35 -3.99
CA ARG A 292 -15.89 -3.90 -2.64
C ARG A 292 -15.64 -2.78 -1.63
N CYS A 293 -14.77 -1.82 -1.94
CA CYS A 293 -14.46 -0.68 -1.08
C CYS A 293 -15.68 0.23 -0.82
N LEU A 294 -16.65 0.28 -1.73
CA LEU A 294 -17.94 0.94 -1.48
C LEU A 294 -18.70 0.33 -0.28
N GLY A 295 -18.42 -0.92 0.09
CA GLY A 295 -18.96 -1.56 1.29
C GLY A 295 -18.57 -0.87 2.59
N GLU A 296 -17.40 -0.23 2.64
CA GLU A 296 -16.94 0.55 3.80
C GLU A 296 -17.78 1.82 4.02
N LEU A 297 -18.44 2.31 2.96
CA LEU A 297 -19.38 3.44 3.01
C LEU A 297 -20.82 2.98 3.25
N GLY A 298 -21.13 1.70 3.02
CA GLY A 298 -22.41 1.08 3.33
C GLY A 298 -22.74 -0.12 2.44
N ALA A 299 -23.47 -1.09 2.99
CA ALA A 299 -23.87 -2.31 2.26
C ALA A 299 -24.71 -2.01 1.00
N ALA A 300 -25.55 -0.98 1.04
CA ALA A 300 -26.38 -0.57 -0.10
C ALA A 300 -25.54 -0.09 -1.29
N GLU A 301 -24.44 0.63 -1.04
CA GLU A 301 -23.55 1.12 -2.10
C GLU A 301 -22.79 -0.04 -2.77
N ARG A 302 -22.30 -0.99 -1.97
CA ARG A 302 -21.70 -2.22 -2.49
C ARG A 302 -22.68 -2.99 -3.38
N GLN A 303 -23.90 -3.21 -2.89
CA GLN A 303 -24.93 -3.91 -3.66
C GLN A 303 -25.23 -3.20 -4.98
N ALA A 304 -25.45 -1.88 -4.95
CA ALA A 304 -25.72 -1.11 -6.16
C ALA A 304 -24.56 -1.19 -7.17
N ALA A 305 -23.31 -1.15 -6.70
CA ALA A 305 -22.14 -1.28 -7.57
C ALA A 305 -22.01 -2.68 -8.19
N GLN A 306 -22.29 -3.73 -7.43
CA GLN A 306 -22.31 -5.11 -7.93
C GLN A 306 -23.41 -5.31 -8.99
N GLU A 307 -24.63 -4.83 -8.71
CA GLU A 307 -25.74 -4.88 -9.66
C GLU A 307 -25.40 -4.14 -10.96
N TRP A 308 -24.78 -2.96 -10.87
CA TRP A 308 -24.34 -2.19 -12.03
C TRP A 308 -23.30 -2.95 -12.87
N LEU A 309 -22.31 -3.58 -12.24
CA LEU A 309 -21.29 -4.38 -12.94
C LEU A 309 -21.91 -5.58 -13.66
N VAL A 310 -22.85 -6.29 -13.00
CA VAL A 310 -23.58 -7.41 -13.59
C VAL A 310 -24.42 -6.94 -14.78
N GLN A 311 -25.21 -5.88 -14.61
CA GLN A 311 -26.03 -5.32 -15.68
C GLN A 311 -25.17 -4.89 -16.86
N ARG A 312 -24.05 -4.19 -16.63
CA ARG A 312 -23.17 -3.74 -17.70
C ARG A 312 -22.51 -4.90 -18.43
N SER A 313 -22.14 -5.97 -17.72
CA SER A 313 -21.65 -7.21 -18.33
C SER A 313 -22.71 -7.90 -19.18
N GLN A 314 -23.99 -7.85 -18.78
CA GLN A 314 -25.11 -8.40 -19.54
C GLN A 314 -25.46 -7.55 -20.77
N GLU A 315 -25.37 -6.22 -20.67
CA GLU A 315 -25.57 -5.31 -21.80
C GLU A 315 -24.41 -5.37 -22.80
N ALA A 316 -23.19 -5.60 -22.31
CA ALA A 316 -22.04 -5.91 -23.16
C ALA A 316 -22.10 -7.35 -23.72
N ALA A 317 -22.95 -8.23 -23.16
CA ALA A 317 -23.19 -9.55 -23.73
C ALA A 317 -23.91 -9.39 -25.07
N GLU A 318 -23.14 -9.64 -26.11
CA GLU A 318 -23.34 -9.29 -27.50
C GLU A 318 -24.25 -10.30 -28.27
N PRO A 319 -24.59 -10.08 -29.56
CA PRO A 319 -25.86 -10.45 -30.22
C PRO A 319 -26.15 -11.95 -30.31
N ALA A 320 -27.33 -12.32 -30.84
CA ALA A 320 -27.85 -13.70 -30.94
C ALA A 320 -26.84 -14.80 -31.36
N ALA A 321 -25.77 -14.46 -32.10
CA ALA A 321 -24.67 -15.36 -32.43
C ALA A 321 -23.88 -15.86 -31.20
N VAL A 322 -23.60 -15.00 -30.22
CA VAL A 322 -22.90 -15.37 -28.98
C VAL A 322 -23.79 -16.29 -28.14
N ALA A 323 -25.07 -15.97 -28.01
CA ALA A 323 -26.03 -16.83 -27.31
C ALA A 323 -26.14 -18.23 -27.95
N ALA A 324 -26.13 -18.31 -29.28
CA ALA A 324 -26.12 -19.58 -30.00
C ALA A 324 -24.82 -20.37 -29.78
N ALA A 325 -23.65 -19.71 -29.80
CA ALA A 325 -22.37 -20.34 -29.51
C ALA A 325 -22.33 -20.88 -28.07
N GLN A 326 -22.81 -20.11 -27.09
CA GLN A 326 -22.92 -20.55 -25.71
C GLN A 326 -23.89 -21.74 -25.55
N ALA A 327 -25.00 -21.75 -26.27
CA ALA A 327 -25.92 -22.89 -26.26
C ALA A 327 -25.27 -24.15 -26.84
N GLY A 328 -24.49 -24.02 -27.92
CA GLY A 328 -23.67 -25.10 -28.47
C GLY A 328 -22.67 -25.63 -27.45
N LEU A 329 -21.93 -24.74 -26.78
CA LEU A 329 -20.96 -25.11 -25.74
C LEU A 329 -21.61 -25.86 -24.58
N ARG A 330 -22.78 -25.40 -24.09
CA ARG A 330 -23.57 -26.11 -23.05
C ARG A 330 -23.98 -27.51 -23.50
N ALA A 331 -24.36 -27.67 -24.77
CA ALA A 331 -24.74 -28.97 -25.33
C ALA A 331 -23.54 -29.92 -25.43
N GLU A 332 -22.36 -29.42 -25.80
CA GLU A 332 -21.13 -30.20 -25.86
C GLU A 332 -20.68 -30.66 -24.47
N VAL A 333 -20.73 -29.80 -23.45
CA VAL A 333 -20.46 -30.19 -22.05
C VAL A 333 -21.43 -31.28 -21.60
N ALA A 334 -22.71 -31.13 -21.94
CA ALA A 334 -23.75 -32.11 -21.66
C ALA A 334 -23.45 -33.47 -22.32
N GLU A 335 -22.98 -33.50 -23.56
CA GLU A 335 -22.62 -34.72 -24.27
C GLU A 335 -21.41 -35.42 -23.63
N VAL A 336 -20.36 -34.66 -23.28
CA VAL A 336 -19.15 -35.20 -22.64
C VAL A 336 -19.49 -35.80 -21.27
N TRP A 337 -20.30 -35.12 -20.46
CA TRP A 337 -20.77 -35.67 -19.19
C TRP A 337 -21.57 -36.95 -19.36
N THR A 338 -22.48 -37.02 -20.33
CA THR A 338 -23.24 -38.25 -20.60
C THR A 338 -22.33 -39.42 -20.95
N ARG A 339 -21.22 -39.18 -21.66
CA ARG A 339 -20.21 -40.20 -21.94
C ARG A 339 -19.48 -40.67 -20.68
N ILE A 340 -19.09 -39.73 -19.81
CA ILE A 340 -18.43 -40.03 -18.52
C ILE A 340 -19.39 -40.84 -17.63
N GLU A 341 -20.61 -40.35 -17.42
CA GLU A 341 -21.64 -40.98 -16.58
C GLU A 341 -21.95 -42.41 -17.05
N ALA A 342 -22.09 -42.62 -18.36
CA ALA A 342 -22.32 -43.94 -18.93
C ALA A 342 -21.16 -44.90 -18.65
N HIS A 343 -19.92 -44.44 -18.82
CA HIS A 343 -18.74 -45.26 -18.55
C HIS A 343 -18.61 -45.60 -17.05
N LEU A 344 -18.84 -44.62 -16.16
CA LEU A 344 -18.81 -44.83 -14.71
C LEU A 344 -19.94 -45.75 -14.25
N ALA A 345 -21.14 -45.65 -14.82
CA ALA A 345 -22.25 -46.54 -14.47
C ALA A 345 -21.92 -48.01 -14.74
N GLU A 346 -21.18 -48.29 -15.81
CA GLU A 346 -20.77 -49.64 -16.18
C GLU A 346 -19.56 -50.15 -15.37
N HIS A 347 -18.55 -49.31 -15.16
CA HIS A 347 -17.25 -49.76 -14.64
C HIS A 347 -16.95 -49.36 -13.19
N ALA A 348 -17.54 -48.25 -12.72
CA ALA A 348 -17.24 -47.61 -11.44
C ALA A 348 -18.48 -46.96 -10.79
N PRO A 349 -19.58 -47.70 -10.54
CA PRO A 349 -20.84 -47.10 -10.08
C PRO A 349 -20.71 -46.38 -8.73
N GLY A 350 -19.76 -46.81 -7.87
CA GLY A 350 -19.49 -46.12 -6.61
C GLY A 350 -18.91 -44.69 -6.78
N VAL A 351 -18.19 -44.43 -7.88
CA VAL A 351 -17.69 -43.09 -8.24
C VAL A 351 -18.81 -42.23 -8.81
N LEU A 352 -19.70 -42.82 -9.62
CA LEU A 352 -20.88 -42.11 -10.12
C LEU A 352 -21.77 -41.63 -8.97
N GLU A 353 -21.96 -42.47 -7.95
CA GLU A 353 -22.73 -42.13 -6.74
C GLU A 353 -22.09 -41.02 -5.89
N SER A 354 -20.78 -40.78 -6.01
CA SER A 354 -20.08 -39.73 -5.27
C SER A 354 -20.08 -38.37 -5.97
N LEU A 355 -20.51 -38.30 -7.23
CA LEU A 355 -20.67 -37.01 -7.91
C LEU A 355 -21.78 -36.19 -7.27
N GLY A 356 -21.55 -34.89 -7.11
CA GLY A 356 -22.55 -33.96 -6.61
C GLY A 356 -23.76 -33.90 -7.55
N GLY A 357 -24.94 -33.63 -6.99
CA GLY A 357 -26.13 -33.34 -7.79
C GLY A 357 -26.00 -32.01 -8.57
N PRO A 358 -26.95 -31.69 -9.46
CA PRO A 358 -26.86 -30.49 -10.30
C PRO A 358 -26.94 -29.19 -9.48
N ALA A 359 -26.15 -28.17 -9.85
CA ALA A 359 -26.32 -26.81 -9.34
C ALA A 359 -27.52 -26.13 -10.01
N GLY A 360 -28.37 -25.47 -9.23
CA GLY A 360 -29.50 -24.69 -9.73
C GLY A 360 -29.05 -23.33 -10.29
N ALA A 361 -29.81 -22.79 -11.24
CA ALA A 361 -29.51 -21.49 -11.86
C ALA A 361 -29.41 -20.33 -10.84
N ALA A 362 -30.21 -20.38 -9.77
CA ALA A 362 -30.14 -19.40 -8.68
C ALA A 362 -28.86 -19.53 -7.85
N GLU A 363 -28.33 -20.74 -7.66
CA GLU A 363 -27.04 -20.96 -6.98
C GLU A 363 -25.91 -20.39 -7.83
N VAL A 364 -25.94 -20.61 -9.15
CA VAL A 364 -24.94 -20.05 -10.07
C VAL A 364 -24.96 -18.52 -10.07
N ALA A 365 -26.15 -17.92 -10.17
CA ALA A 365 -26.29 -16.46 -10.13
C ALA A 365 -25.87 -15.85 -8.78
N GLU A 366 -25.99 -16.59 -7.67
CA GLU A 366 -25.45 -16.17 -6.37
C GLU A 366 -23.94 -16.11 -6.40
N LEU A 367 -23.28 -17.19 -6.83
CA LEU A 367 -21.81 -17.23 -6.89
C LEU A 367 -21.27 -16.16 -7.84
N GLU A 368 -21.86 -16.00 -9.04
CA GLU A 368 -21.44 -14.95 -9.98
C GLU A 368 -21.54 -13.54 -9.38
N ARG A 369 -22.52 -13.29 -8.50
CA ARG A 369 -22.68 -12.02 -7.78
C ARG A 369 -21.64 -11.85 -6.68
N GLU A 370 -21.32 -12.92 -5.95
CA GLU A 370 -20.26 -12.93 -4.94
C GLU A 370 -18.88 -12.71 -5.57
N LEU A 371 -18.60 -13.40 -6.69
CA LEU A 371 -17.40 -13.24 -7.51
C LEU A 371 -17.33 -11.88 -8.22
N GLY A 372 -18.47 -11.24 -8.45
CA GLY A 372 -18.58 -10.02 -9.25
C GLY A 372 -18.24 -10.24 -10.73
N MET A 373 -18.32 -11.48 -11.23
CA MET A 373 -18.08 -11.83 -12.62
C MET A 373 -18.82 -13.11 -13.04
N PRO A 374 -19.22 -13.22 -14.32
CA PRO A 374 -19.87 -14.43 -14.82
C PRO A 374 -18.88 -15.59 -14.89
N LEU A 375 -19.34 -16.80 -14.59
CA LEU A 375 -18.52 -17.98 -14.76
C LEU A 375 -18.30 -18.28 -16.26
N PRO A 376 -17.21 -18.97 -16.62
CA PRO A 376 -17.09 -19.58 -17.93
C PRO A 376 -18.31 -20.47 -18.21
N VAL A 377 -18.89 -20.34 -19.41
CA VAL A 377 -20.18 -20.95 -19.75
C VAL A 377 -20.14 -22.48 -19.67
N ASP A 378 -19.02 -23.06 -20.08
CA ASP A 378 -18.73 -24.48 -20.00
C ASP A 378 -18.58 -24.97 -18.55
N PHE A 379 -17.89 -24.22 -17.70
CA PHE A 379 -17.79 -24.55 -16.28
C PHE A 379 -19.17 -24.47 -15.60
N ALA A 380 -19.93 -23.39 -15.83
CA ALA A 380 -21.29 -23.28 -15.30
C ALA A 380 -22.21 -24.41 -15.80
N ALA A 381 -22.07 -24.82 -17.07
CA ALA A 381 -22.78 -25.98 -17.62
C ALA A 381 -22.38 -27.29 -16.95
N SER A 382 -21.09 -27.45 -16.62
CA SER A 382 -20.58 -28.59 -15.87
C SER A 382 -21.17 -28.61 -14.46
N CYS A 383 -21.17 -27.48 -13.75
CA CYS A 383 -21.77 -27.39 -12.41
C CYS A 383 -23.28 -27.66 -12.42
N ALA A 384 -23.98 -27.29 -13.50
CA ALA A 384 -25.39 -27.62 -13.70
C ALA A 384 -25.66 -29.12 -13.92
N ARG A 385 -24.62 -29.93 -14.20
CA ARG A 385 -24.68 -31.40 -14.17
C ARG A 385 -24.27 -31.93 -12.80
N HIS A 386 -23.10 -31.51 -12.32
CA HIS A 386 -22.53 -31.93 -11.04
C HIS A 386 -21.95 -30.74 -10.28
N ARG A 387 -22.52 -30.40 -9.13
CA ARG A 387 -22.07 -29.28 -8.28
C ARG A 387 -20.72 -29.53 -7.62
N SER A 388 -20.29 -30.77 -7.52
CA SER A 388 -18.99 -31.19 -7.01
C SER A 388 -18.55 -32.43 -7.78
N VAL A 389 -17.25 -32.52 -8.04
CA VAL A 389 -16.65 -33.65 -8.75
C VAL A 389 -15.44 -34.08 -7.94
N HIS A 390 -15.55 -35.26 -7.33
CA HIS A 390 -14.48 -35.91 -6.57
C HIS A 390 -14.22 -37.27 -7.22
N LEU A 391 -13.23 -37.31 -8.10
CA LEU A 391 -12.81 -38.51 -8.81
C LEU A 391 -11.55 -39.02 -8.13
N GLY A 392 -11.67 -39.32 -6.83
CA GLY A 392 -10.53 -39.55 -5.95
C GLY A 392 -9.57 -40.62 -6.48
N GLY A 393 -8.29 -40.48 -6.13
CA GLY A 393 -7.21 -41.44 -6.43
C GLY A 393 -6.21 -40.99 -7.50
N VAL A 394 -6.35 -39.76 -8.02
CA VAL A 394 -5.41 -39.18 -8.99
C VAL A 394 -4.62 -38.05 -8.31
N LEU A 395 -3.33 -38.30 -8.06
CA LEU A 395 -2.35 -37.21 -7.98
C LEU A 395 -2.12 -36.76 -9.42
N GLY A 396 -2.94 -35.85 -9.93
CA GLY A 396 -2.76 -35.33 -11.28
C GLY A 396 -4.03 -34.87 -12.00
N PHE A 397 -4.17 -33.55 -12.08
CA PHE A 397 -4.49 -32.81 -13.32
C PHE A 397 -5.83 -32.97 -14.07
N ASP A 398 -6.72 -33.94 -13.80
CA ASP A 398 -7.77 -34.23 -14.79
C ASP A 398 -9.11 -33.48 -14.58
N VAL A 399 -10.02 -33.88 -13.68
CA VAL A 399 -11.30 -33.16 -13.48
C VAL A 399 -11.74 -33.31 -12.03
N GLU A 400 -11.28 -32.41 -11.17
CA GLU A 400 -11.82 -32.30 -9.81
C GLU A 400 -12.26 -30.87 -9.54
N HIS A 401 -13.40 -30.74 -8.88
CA HIS A 401 -13.72 -29.48 -8.25
C HIS A 401 -14.50 -29.66 -6.95
N ALA A 402 -14.19 -28.78 -5.99
CA ALA A 402 -14.92 -28.65 -4.75
C ALA A 402 -16.41 -28.37 -5.00
N ASP A 403 -17.22 -28.44 -3.94
CA ASP A 403 -18.61 -27.98 -4.04
C ASP A 403 -18.62 -26.55 -4.54
N PHE A 404 -19.43 -26.31 -5.56
CA PHE A 404 -19.62 -25.03 -6.20
C PHE A 404 -19.77 -23.85 -5.22
N ARG A 405 -20.39 -24.07 -4.06
CA ARG A 405 -20.57 -23.04 -3.00
C ARG A 405 -19.34 -22.77 -2.16
N SER A 406 -18.38 -23.69 -2.19
CA SER A 406 -17.08 -23.58 -1.53
C SER A 406 -16.00 -23.04 -2.45
N LEU A 407 -16.32 -22.69 -3.70
CA LEU A 407 -15.37 -22.03 -4.59
C LEU A 407 -15.04 -20.65 -4.00
N VAL A 408 -13.88 -20.56 -3.36
CA VAL A 408 -13.41 -19.34 -2.72
C VAL A 408 -12.55 -18.57 -3.72
N VAL A 409 -12.76 -17.26 -3.85
CA VAL A 409 -11.67 -16.38 -4.27
C VAL A 409 -10.76 -16.30 -3.05
N THR A 410 -9.74 -17.15 -2.96
CA THR A 410 -8.81 -17.07 -1.84
C THR A 410 -8.27 -15.65 -1.82
N PRO A 411 -8.50 -14.86 -0.75
CA PRO A 411 -7.82 -13.60 -0.59
C PRO A 411 -6.41 -13.95 -0.14
N GLY A 412 -5.54 -14.32 -1.08
CA GLY A 412 -4.12 -14.24 -0.85
C GLY A 412 -3.80 -12.76 -0.68
N ALA A 413 -3.34 -12.36 0.50
CA ALA A 413 -2.71 -11.06 0.64
C ALA A 413 -1.56 -11.04 -0.40
N PRO A 414 -1.49 -10.04 -1.31
CA PRO A 414 -0.32 -9.90 -2.16
C PRO A 414 0.89 -9.77 -1.22
N MET A 415 1.85 -10.69 -1.35
CA MET A 415 3.05 -10.74 -0.52
C MET A 415 4.22 -10.02 -1.21
N GLY A 416 3.95 -8.95 -1.96
CA GLY A 416 4.94 -8.30 -2.80
C GLY A 416 4.33 -7.32 -3.79
N GLU A 417 5.13 -6.34 -4.20
CA GLU A 417 4.77 -5.45 -5.31
C GLU A 417 4.73 -6.28 -6.59
N PRO A 418 3.69 -6.15 -7.43
CA PRO A 418 3.65 -6.84 -8.72
C PRO A 418 4.75 -6.28 -9.61
N GLU A 419 5.90 -6.96 -9.69
CA GLU A 419 6.83 -6.74 -10.80
C GLU A 419 6.14 -7.18 -12.10
N ASP A 420 6.29 -6.35 -13.15
CA ASP A 420 5.59 -6.39 -14.43
C ASP A 420 5.85 -7.65 -15.29
N ALA A 421 5.58 -8.85 -14.75
CA ALA A 421 5.52 -10.09 -15.53
C ALA A 421 4.14 -10.18 -16.24
N GLU A 422 3.87 -9.22 -17.13
CA GLU A 422 2.65 -9.19 -17.96
C GLU A 422 2.75 -10.05 -19.24
N GLU A 423 3.82 -10.81 -19.43
CA GLU A 423 4.04 -11.61 -20.64
C GLU A 423 3.44 -13.02 -20.52
N GLY A 424 2.71 -13.46 -21.55
CA GLY A 424 2.23 -14.84 -21.71
C GLY A 424 0.74 -15.07 -21.47
N GLU A 425 0.36 -16.36 -21.47
CA GLU A 425 -1.04 -16.82 -21.34
C GLU A 425 -1.57 -16.68 -19.92
N VAL A 426 -0.72 -16.94 -18.93
CA VAL A 426 -1.06 -16.79 -17.51
C VAL A 426 -0.32 -15.58 -16.98
N ARG A 427 -1.04 -14.73 -16.26
CA ARG A 427 -0.51 -13.50 -15.68
C ARG A 427 0.19 -13.82 -14.36
N TRP A 428 1.52 -13.85 -14.34
CA TRP A 428 2.32 -14.22 -13.17
C TRP A 428 2.61 -13.05 -12.25
N THR A 429 2.78 -13.34 -10.96
CA THR A 429 3.46 -12.52 -9.95
C THR A 429 4.34 -13.45 -9.12
N GLU A 430 5.40 -12.94 -8.51
CA GLU A 430 6.23 -13.73 -7.58
C GLU A 430 5.42 -14.24 -6.37
N ASP A 431 4.25 -13.63 -6.10
CA ASP A 431 3.31 -14.06 -5.08
C ASP A 431 2.18 -14.92 -5.64
N ASP A 432 1.99 -16.07 -5.00
CA ASP A 432 1.35 -17.29 -5.50
C ASP A 432 -0.17 -17.27 -5.78
N TRP A 433 -0.88 -16.14 -5.59
CA TRP A 433 -2.33 -16.12 -5.80
C TRP A 433 -2.89 -14.79 -6.29
N ARG A 434 -3.82 -14.84 -7.26
CA ARG A 434 -4.49 -13.67 -7.83
C ARG A 434 -6.00 -13.69 -7.63
N GLU A 435 -6.60 -12.53 -7.37
CA GLU A 435 -8.07 -12.37 -7.25
C GLU A 435 -8.85 -12.74 -8.54
N GLY A 436 -8.17 -12.89 -9.68
CA GLY A 436 -8.76 -13.38 -10.94
C GLY A 436 -8.80 -14.90 -11.06
N TRP A 437 -8.17 -15.64 -10.14
CA TRP A 437 -8.13 -17.10 -10.18
C TRP A 437 -9.19 -17.68 -9.27
N LEU A 438 -10.08 -18.49 -9.84
CA LEU A 438 -11.09 -19.22 -9.09
C LEU A 438 -10.58 -20.63 -8.81
N ALA A 439 -10.16 -20.88 -7.56
CA ALA A 439 -9.74 -22.21 -7.13
C ALA A 439 -10.90 -23.19 -7.34
N VAL A 440 -10.69 -24.19 -8.18
CA VAL A 440 -11.66 -25.27 -8.40
C VAL A 440 -11.24 -26.53 -7.67
N GLY A 441 -9.94 -26.86 -7.60
CA GLY A 441 -9.42 -28.04 -6.91
C GLY A 441 -8.13 -27.75 -6.14
N HIS A 442 -7.88 -28.53 -5.08
CA HIS A 442 -6.68 -28.41 -4.24
C HIS A 442 -5.96 -29.74 -4.14
N GLU A 443 -4.65 -29.71 -4.27
CA GLU A 443 -3.80 -30.86 -3.99
C GLU A 443 -3.37 -30.88 -2.50
N PRO A 444 -3.00 -32.05 -1.94
CA PRO A 444 -2.61 -32.16 -0.54
C PRO A 444 -1.30 -31.45 -0.19
N ASP A 445 -0.41 -31.25 -1.17
CA ASP A 445 0.76 -30.39 -0.97
C ASP A 445 0.29 -28.94 -0.77
N GLY A 446 -0.68 -28.52 -1.56
CA GLY A 446 -1.41 -27.25 -1.53
C GLY A 446 -1.29 -26.48 -2.86
N SER A 447 -0.89 -27.18 -3.93
CA SER A 447 -1.05 -26.71 -5.30
C SER A 447 -2.54 -26.60 -5.64
N VAL A 448 -2.89 -25.77 -6.62
CA VAL A 448 -4.28 -25.44 -6.92
C VAL A 448 -4.55 -25.52 -8.41
N ILE A 449 -5.63 -26.20 -8.77
CA ILE A 449 -6.23 -26.07 -10.10
C ILE A 449 -7.21 -24.90 -10.04
N ALA A 450 -7.05 -23.92 -10.92
CA ALA A 450 -7.89 -22.74 -10.95
C ALA A 450 -8.43 -22.45 -12.36
N LEU A 451 -9.59 -21.80 -12.41
CA LEU A 451 -10.05 -21.12 -13.62
C LEU A 451 -9.48 -19.71 -13.62
N ASP A 452 -8.78 -19.36 -14.69
CA ASP A 452 -8.21 -18.03 -14.85
C ASP A 452 -9.24 -17.09 -15.49
N LEU A 453 -9.80 -16.19 -14.69
CA LEU A 453 -10.83 -15.24 -15.11
C LEU A 453 -10.26 -13.85 -15.45
N ASP A 454 -8.94 -13.67 -15.33
CA ASP A 454 -8.18 -12.46 -15.69
C ASP A 454 -6.80 -12.82 -16.28
N PRO A 455 -6.78 -13.51 -17.43
CA PRO A 455 -5.56 -14.06 -18.00
C PRO A 455 -4.60 -12.97 -18.49
N GLY A 456 -3.38 -13.40 -18.84
CA GLY A 456 -2.41 -12.56 -19.54
C GLY A 456 -2.88 -12.16 -20.94
N PRO A 457 -2.16 -11.26 -21.62
CA PRO A 457 -2.54 -10.75 -22.93
C PRO A 457 -2.68 -11.85 -24.01
N ASP A 458 -1.94 -12.95 -23.87
CA ASP A 458 -2.00 -14.09 -24.80
C ASP A 458 -2.97 -15.19 -24.34
N GLY A 459 -3.55 -15.06 -23.14
CA GLY A 459 -4.39 -16.08 -22.54
C GLY A 459 -5.86 -15.96 -22.87
N VAL A 460 -6.62 -17.00 -22.51
CA VAL A 460 -8.05 -17.10 -22.77
C VAL A 460 -8.81 -17.10 -21.46
N ARG A 461 -9.81 -16.22 -21.34
CA ARG A 461 -10.63 -16.15 -20.11
C ARG A 461 -11.36 -17.48 -19.92
N GLY A 462 -11.19 -18.08 -18.75
CA GLY A 462 -11.76 -19.38 -18.40
C GLY A 462 -10.83 -20.56 -18.71
N GLN A 463 -9.59 -20.31 -19.14
CA GLN A 463 -8.56 -21.35 -19.22
C GLN A 463 -8.33 -21.98 -17.83
N VAL A 464 -7.97 -23.25 -17.84
CA VAL A 464 -7.66 -24.01 -16.63
C VAL A 464 -6.15 -23.95 -16.41
N ILE A 465 -5.74 -23.53 -15.22
CA ILE A 465 -4.33 -23.39 -14.83
C ILE A 465 -4.02 -24.26 -13.61
N TYR A 466 -2.77 -24.72 -13.51
CA TYR A 466 -2.25 -25.44 -12.35
C TYR A 466 -1.20 -24.62 -11.61
N ALA A 467 -1.50 -24.04 -10.46
CA ALA A 467 -0.56 -23.26 -9.67
C ALA A 467 0.16 -24.12 -8.63
N ASP A 468 1.47 -24.32 -8.81
CA ASP A 468 2.39 -24.95 -7.86
C ASP A 468 2.69 -24.02 -6.66
N GLN A 469 2.98 -24.60 -5.49
CA GLN A 469 3.14 -23.95 -4.18
C GLN A 469 4.32 -22.97 -4.02
N GLY A 470 4.49 -21.95 -4.85
CA GLY A 470 5.60 -21.00 -4.67
C GLY A 470 6.79 -21.16 -5.58
N ILE A 471 6.71 -21.98 -6.63
CA ILE A 471 7.82 -22.12 -7.58
C ILE A 471 7.53 -21.31 -8.84
N ALA A 472 7.90 -20.03 -8.86
CA ALA A 472 7.83 -19.24 -10.08
C ALA A 472 8.78 -19.78 -11.18
N PRO A 473 8.35 -19.83 -12.46
CA PRO A 473 6.98 -19.64 -12.95
C PRO A 473 6.13 -20.91 -12.72
N GLY A 474 5.14 -20.84 -11.83
CA GLY A 474 4.55 -22.04 -11.19
C GLY A 474 3.24 -22.55 -11.77
N ALA A 475 2.50 -21.73 -12.51
CA ALA A 475 1.33 -22.16 -13.28
C ALA A 475 1.49 -21.98 -14.77
N HIS A 476 0.87 -22.94 -15.39
CA HIS A 476 0.81 -23.15 -16.81
C HIS A 476 -0.63 -23.48 -17.14
N VAL A 477 -1.01 -23.16 -18.37
CA VAL A 477 -2.31 -23.54 -18.90
C VAL A 477 -2.33 -25.05 -19.09
N MET A 478 -3.28 -25.71 -18.43
CA MET A 478 -3.56 -27.13 -18.57
C MET A 478 -4.52 -27.39 -19.73
N ALA A 479 -5.49 -26.49 -19.89
CA ALA A 479 -6.51 -26.57 -20.92
C ALA A 479 -7.02 -25.17 -21.27
N GLU A 480 -7.34 -24.96 -22.55
CA GLU A 480 -7.87 -23.68 -23.06
C GLU A 480 -9.18 -23.26 -22.37
N ASN A 481 -9.96 -24.23 -21.88
CA ASN A 481 -11.20 -24.05 -21.14
C ASN A 481 -11.60 -25.34 -20.41
N TRP A 482 -12.68 -25.29 -19.62
CA TRP A 482 -13.15 -26.42 -18.85
C TRP A 482 -13.68 -27.57 -19.72
N LEU A 483 -14.32 -27.27 -20.85
CA LEU A 483 -14.76 -28.31 -21.79
C LEU A 483 -13.58 -29.11 -22.37
N ALA A 484 -12.48 -28.45 -22.71
CA ALA A 484 -11.28 -29.11 -23.21
C ALA A 484 -10.68 -30.05 -22.16
N LEU A 485 -10.66 -29.64 -20.90
CA LEU A 485 -10.27 -30.48 -19.77
C LEU A 485 -11.18 -31.72 -19.64
N LEU A 486 -12.51 -31.51 -19.62
CA LEU A 486 -13.50 -32.59 -19.55
C LEU A 486 -13.37 -33.60 -20.71
N ARG A 487 -13.10 -33.12 -21.93
CA ARG A 487 -12.90 -33.97 -23.11
C ARG A 487 -11.70 -34.88 -22.94
N THR A 488 -10.56 -34.30 -22.56
CA THR A 488 -9.32 -35.03 -22.31
C THR A 488 -9.54 -36.13 -21.28
N PHE A 489 -10.18 -35.80 -20.15
CA PHE A 489 -10.49 -36.80 -19.14
C PHE A 489 -11.42 -37.91 -19.66
N ALA A 490 -12.51 -37.57 -20.34
CA ALA A 490 -13.44 -38.55 -20.87
C ALA A 490 -12.80 -39.49 -21.92
N ASP A 491 -11.89 -38.98 -22.75
CA ASP A 491 -11.12 -39.78 -23.70
C ASP A 491 -10.17 -40.74 -22.96
N ARG A 492 -9.44 -40.25 -21.96
CA ARG A 492 -8.53 -41.06 -21.13
C ARG A 492 -9.28 -42.14 -20.34
N LEU A 493 -10.46 -41.80 -19.81
CA LEU A 493 -11.35 -42.72 -19.09
C LEU A 493 -11.80 -43.87 -19.99
N THR A 494 -12.34 -43.55 -21.17
CA THR A 494 -12.83 -44.57 -22.11
C THR A 494 -11.71 -45.43 -22.72
N ALA A 495 -10.48 -44.91 -22.79
CA ALA A 495 -9.30 -45.67 -23.19
C ALA A 495 -8.72 -46.56 -22.06
N GLY A 496 -9.29 -46.53 -20.85
CA GLY A 496 -8.90 -47.39 -19.73
C GLY A 496 -7.64 -46.93 -18.99
N HIS A 497 -7.31 -45.64 -19.05
CA HIS A 497 -6.20 -45.06 -18.28
C HIS A 497 -6.49 -44.98 -16.78
N TYR A 498 -7.76 -45.06 -16.37
CA TYR A 498 -8.17 -45.05 -14.96
C TYR A 498 -8.86 -46.36 -14.56
N PRO A 499 -8.13 -47.38 -14.11
CA PRO A 499 -8.71 -48.52 -13.41
C PRO A 499 -9.49 -48.09 -12.16
N TYR A 500 -10.62 -48.75 -11.94
CA TYR A 500 -11.45 -48.59 -10.75
C TYR A 500 -10.94 -49.46 -9.60
N LEU A 501 -10.81 -48.86 -8.40
CA LEU A 501 -10.48 -49.53 -7.15
C LEU A 501 -11.74 -49.59 -6.25
N PRO A 502 -12.48 -50.72 -6.24
CA PRO A 502 -13.77 -50.83 -5.56
C PRO A 502 -13.71 -50.54 -4.06
N GLU A 503 -12.61 -50.91 -3.40
CA GLU A 503 -12.38 -50.72 -1.97
C GLU A 503 -12.21 -49.25 -1.58
N GLN A 504 -11.72 -48.42 -2.50
CA GLN A 504 -11.56 -46.97 -2.30
C GLN A 504 -12.71 -46.18 -2.91
N ARG A 505 -13.57 -46.82 -3.73
CA ARG A 505 -14.56 -46.16 -4.58
C ARG A 505 -13.92 -45.03 -5.40
N ALA A 506 -12.76 -45.33 -5.97
CA ALA A 506 -11.84 -44.36 -6.53
C ALA A 506 -11.32 -44.82 -7.89
N LEU A 507 -10.92 -43.86 -8.73
CA LEU A 507 -10.21 -44.09 -9.97
C LEU A 507 -8.72 -43.86 -9.72
N THR A 508 -7.84 -44.74 -10.19
CA THR A 508 -6.39 -44.54 -10.08
C THR A 508 -5.78 -44.48 -11.47
N GLU A 509 -4.90 -43.52 -11.73
CA GLU A 509 -4.23 -43.40 -13.03
C GLU A 509 -3.18 -44.50 -13.21
N ARG A 510 -3.17 -45.15 -14.38
CA ARG A 510 -2.07 -46.04 -14.74
C ARG A 510 -0.83 -45.21 -15.05
N SER A 511 0.21 -45.41 -14.22
CA SER A 511 1.56 -44.86 -14.40
C SER A 511 2.21 -45.31 -15.70
#